data_AF-A0A2N6QME7-F1
#
_entry.id   AF-A0A2N6QME7-F1
#
_cell.length_a   1.000
_cell.length_b   1.000
_cell.length_c   1.000
_cell.angle_alpha   90.00
_cell.angle_beta   90.00
_cell.angle_gamma   90.00
#
_symmetry.space_group_name_H-M   'P 1'
#
loop_
_entity.id
_entity.type
_entity.pdbx_description
1 polymer ?
#
loop_
_entity_poly.entity_id
_entity_poly.type
_entity_poly.pdbx_seq_one_letter_code
_entity_poly.pdbx_strand_id
1 'polypeptide(L)'
;MIEKEQILLLTQGGLNVFSHFLGFEVNLHRNFRSPFYDDKRASCHIYYDRKTSSYKFYDHGDTTYSGDCFWFVAKLRSLNLKTSFPEVLEIIVQELGLYSLCDAEKHNKHITPSYKNPIASSPTVEKTKRTEERPYSFEIQPFDDGLLNYWAHYGIHEDTLRLFRVRSLKRYESVSAEGKKFELYSSPTEPMFAYIGNG
;
A
#
# COMPACT_ATOMS: atom_id res chain seq x y z
N MET A 1 0.56 12.43 -18.58
CA MET A 1 0.17 11.01 -18.51
C MET A 1 1.39 10.29 -17.95
N ILE A 2 1.22 9.50 -16.89
CA ILE A 2 2.34 8.73 -16.32
C ILE A 2 2.73 7.63 -17.31
N GLU A 3 4.02 7.55 -17.64
CA GLU A 3 4.56 6.53 -18.52
C GLU A 3 4.93 5.25 -17.75
N LYS A 4 5.10 4.15 -18.48
CA LYS A 4 5.44 2.83 -17.93
C LYS A 4 6.67 2.88 -17.01
N GLU A 5 7.72 3.55 -17.46
CA GLU A 5 9.00 3.67 -16.77
C GLU A 5 8.84 4.41 -15.43
N GLN A 6 7.98 5.43 -15.41
CA GLN A 6 7.67 6.19 -14.20
C GLN A 6 6.88 5.34 -13.20
N ILE A 7 5.93 4.52 -13.65
CA ILE A 7 5.24 3.56 -12.77
C ILE A 7 6.25 2.60 -12.14
N LEU A 8 7.14 2.01 -12.95
CA LEU A 8 8.14 1.08 -12.44
C LEU A 8 9.05 1.76 -11.40
N LEU A 9 9.48 3.00 -11.63
CA LEU A 9 10.28 3.76 -10.68
C LEU A 9 9.53 4.00 -9.35
N LEU A 10 8.30 4.50 -9.42
CA LEU A 10 7.48 4.84 -8.26
C LEU A 10 7.00 3.61 -7.46
N THR A 11 7.05 2.41 -8.06
CA THR A 11 6.52 1.18 -7.47
C THR A 11 7.60 0.14 -7.16
N GLN A 12 8.85 0.58 -7.00
CA GLN A 12 10.00 -0.30 -6.71
C GLN A 12 10.15 -1.42 -7.76
N GLY A 13 10.17 -1.05 -9.04
CA GLY A 13 10.25 -1.98 -10.15
C GLY A 13 8.99 -2.83 -10.34
N GLY A 14 7.82 -2.37 -9.87
CA GLY A 14 6.54 -3.07 -9.96
C GLY A 14 6.17 -3.94 -8.76
N LEU A 15 7.01 -4.02 -7.71
CA LEU A 15 6.72 -4.82 -6.51
C LEU A 15 5.47 -4.33 -5.77
N ASN A 16 5.31 -3.00 -5.67
CA ASN A 16 4.16 -2.42 -4.99
C ASN A 16 2.87 -2.67 -5.77
N VAL A 17 2.95 -2.74 -7.12
CA VAL A 17 1.80 -3.12 -7.96
C VAL A 17 1.36 -4.53 -7.62
N PHE A 18 2.28 -5.50 -7.59
CA PHE A 18 1.90 -6.88 -7.22
C PHE A 18 1.29 -6.97 -5.83
N SER A 19 1.92 -6.33 -4.83
CA SER A 19 1.43 -6.39 -3.45
C SER A 19 0.01 -5.83 -3.30
N HIS A 20 -0.27 -4.70 -3.97
CA HIS A 20 -1.60 -4.09 -3.98
C HIS A 20 -2.64 -5.01 -4.62
N PHE A 21 -2.39 -5.48 -5.86
CA PHE A 21 -3.38 -6.27 -6.60
C PHE A 21 -3.52 -7.72 -6.11
N LEU A 22 -2.54 -8.24 -5.38
CA LEU A 22 -2.66 -9.52 -4.65
C LEU A 22 -3.39 -9.37 -3.30
N GLY A 23 -3.47 -8.16 -2.77
CA GLY A 23 -4.10 -7.88 -1.47
C GLY A 23 -3.23 -8.25 -0.25
N PHE A 24 -1.93 -8.47 -0.45
CA PHE A 24 -0.98 -8.77 0.62
C PHE A 24 0.46 -8.35 0.23
N GLU A 25 1.30 -8.10 1.23
CA GLU A 25 2.71 -7.81 1.01
C GLU A 25 3.45 -9.03 0.45
N VAL A 26 4.08 -8.88 -0.72
CA VAL A 26 4.77 -9.96 -1.40
C VAL A 26 6.03 -10.36 -0.64
N ASN A 27 6.09 -11.63 -0.21
CA ASN A 27 7.31 -12.23 0.30
C ASN A 27 8.07 -12.96 -0.82
N LEU A 28 9.21 -12.41 -1.24
CA LEU A 28 10.03 -12.94 -2.34
C LEU A 28 10.62 -14.34 -2.09
N HIS A 29 10.54 -14.86 -0.85
CA HIS A 29 11.09 -16.16 -0.47
C HIS A 29 10.02 -17.23 -0.27
N ARG A 30 8.76 -16.93 -0.57
CA ARG A 30 7.64 -17.87 -0.39
C ARG A 30 6.72 -17.87 -1.58
N ASN A 31 6.27 -19.07 -1.93
CA ASN A 31 5.22 -19.21 -2.92
C ASN A 31 3.86 -18.85 -2.33
N PHE A 32 2.97 -18.36 -3.17
CA PHE A 32 1.58 -18.10 -2.87
C PHE A 32 0.68 -18.77 -3.90
N ARG A 33 -0.63 -18.78 -3.64
CA ARG A 33 -1.61 -19.42 -4.53
C ARG A 33 -1.90 -18.55 -5.74
N SER A 34 -2.16 -19.17 -6.88
CA SER A 34 -2.52 -18.43 -8.09
C SER A 34 -3.80 -17.62 -7.90
N PRO A 35 -3.83 -16.34 -8.30
CA PRO A 35 -5.06 -15.54 -8.30
C PRO A 35 -5.94 -15.82 -9.52
N PHE A 36 -5.49 -16.65 -10.47
CA PHE A 36 -6.16 -16.84 -11.77
C PHE A 36 -7.01 -18.11 -11.87
N TYR A 37 -6.90 -19.04 -10.93
CA TYR A 37 -7.66 -20.28 -10.86
C TYR A 37 -7.70 -20.82 -9.43
N ASP A 38 -8.50 -21.87 -9.18
CA ASP A 38 -8.54 -22.55 -7.88
C ASP A 38 -7.26 -23.38 -7.66
N ASP A 39 -6.23 -22.72 -7.14
CA ASP A 39 -4.94 -23.34 -6.86
C ASP A 39 -4.93 -24.09 -5.52
N LYS A 40 -4.72 -25.40 -5.60
CA LYS A 40 -4.68 -26.30 -4.44
C LYS A 40 -3.35 -26.21 -3.68
N ARG A 41 -2.26 -25.79 -4.32
CA ARG A 41 -0.91 -25.76 -3.75
C ARG A 41 -0.17 -24.53 -4.24
N ALA A 42 0.24 -23.66 -3.33
CA ALA A 42 0.97 -22.43 -3.63
C ALA A 42 2.08 -22.63 -4.69
N SER A 43 1.79 -22.22 -5.92
CA SER A 43 2.61 -22.44 -7.10
C SER A 43 3.27 -21.17 -7.64
N CYS A 44 2.78 -20.00 -7.22
CA CYS A 44 3.20 -18.71 -7.75
C CYS A 44 4.31 -18.11 -6.90
N HIS A 45 5.24 -17.42 -7.55
CA HIS A 45 6.21 -16.57 -6.86
C HIS A 45 6.48 -15.30 -7.66
N ILE A 46 7.04 -14.31 -6.99
CA ILE A 46 7.51 -13.08 -7.61
C ILE A 46 9.02 -13.00 -7.43
N TYR A 47 9.73 -12.66 -8.51
CA TYR A 47 11.19 -12.57 -8.51
C TYR A 47 11.64 -11.30 -9.22
N TYR A 48 12.84 -10.81 -8.89
CA TYR A 48 13.43 -9.67 -9.55
C TYR A 48 14.20 -10.10 -10.80
N ASP A 49 13.80 -9.58 -11.97
CA ASP A 49 14.55 -9.78 -13.21
C ASP A 49 15.54 -8.63 -13.43
N ARG A 50 16.83 -8.96 -13.31
CA ARG A 50 17.93 -8.01 -13.52
C ARG A 50 18.00 -7.46 -14.95
N LYS A 51 17.54 -8.21 -15.96
CA LYS A 51 17.61 -7.78 -17.36
C LYS A 51 16.67 -6.61 -17.63
N THR A 52 15.49 -6.65 -17.02
CA THR A 52 14.46 -5.63 -17.19
C THR A 52 14.34 -4.69 -15.99
N SER A 53 15.22 -4.85 -14.99
CA SER A 53 15.21 -4.12 -13.72
C SER A 53 13.83 -3.98 -13.09
N SER A 54 13.08 -5.09 -13.08
CA SER A 54 11.67 -5.12 -12.66
C SER A 54 11.30 -6.48 -12.10
N TYR A 55 10.30 -6.49 -11.24
CA TYR A 55 9.74 -7.72 -10.69
C TYR A 55 8.82 -8.41 -11.70
N LYS A 56 8.82 -9.73 -11.64
CA LYS A 56 8.03 -10.61 -12.51
C LYS A 56 7.29 -11.65 -11.68
N PHE A 57 6.10 -11.97 -12.16
CA PHE A 57 5.28 -13.06 -11.67
C PHE A 57 5.58 -14.33 -12.47
N TYR A 58 5.64 -15.47 -11.78
CA TYR A 58 5.74 -16.78 -12.42
C TYR A 58 4.96 -17.84 -11.63
N ASP A 59 4.15 -18.60 -12.35
CA ASP A 59 3.39 -19.72 -11.81
C ASP A 59 4.04 -21.07 -12.23
N HIS A 60 4.44 -21.86 -11.24
CA HIS A 60 4.97 -23.21 -11.46
C HIS A 60 3.88 -24.25 -11.76
N GLY A 61 2.62 -23.97 -11.44
CA GLY A 61 1.47 -24.83 -11.67
C GLY A 61 0.97 -24.74 -13.10
N ASP A 62 1.01 -23.55 -13.68
CA ASP A 62 0.73 -23.30 -15.10
C ASP A 62 1.66 -22.20 -15.64
N THR A 63 2.66 -22.61 -16.42
CA THR A 63 3.71 -21.72 -16.93
C THR A 63 3.21 -20.71 -17.97
N THR A 64 1.97 -20.84 -18.45
CA THR A 64 1.33 -19.82 -19.29
C THR A 64 1.05 -18.54 -18.52
N TYR A 65 0.98 -18.61 -17.18
CA TYR A 65 0.88 -17.44 -16.31
C TYR A 65 2.28 -16.96 -15.90
N SER A 66 2.84 -16.09 -16.72
CA SER A 66 4.09 -15.40 -16.41
C SER A 66 4.13 -14.02 -17.06
N GLY A 67 4.73 -13.05 -16.38
CA GLY A 67 4.81 -11.69 -16.90
C GLY A 67 5.25 -10.64 -15.89
N ASP A 68 5.34 -9.40 -16.36
CA ASP A 68 5.57 -8.24 -15.50
C ASP A 68 4.27 -7.79 -14.82
N CYS A 69 4.36 -6.74 -14.00
CA CYS A 69 3.20 -6.21 -13.27
C CYS A 69 2.08 -5.70 -14.20
N PHE A 70 2.41 -5.20 -15.40
CA PHE A 70 1.39 -4.72 -16.35
C PHE A 70 0.62 -5.88 -16.97
N TRP A 71 1.33 -6.94 -17.39
CA TRP A 71 0.69 -8.18 -17.82
C TRP A 71 -0.20 -8.74 -16.72
N PHE A 72 0.28 -8.75 -15.48
CA PHE A 72 -0.46 -9.27 -14.33
C PHE A 72 -1.77 -8.50 -14.10
N VAL A 73 -1.72 -7.17 -14.06
CA VAL A 73 -2.92 -6.33 -13.89
C VAL A 73 -3.88 -6.49 -15.07
N ALA A 74 -3.36 -6.51 -16.30
CA ALA A 74 -4.20 -6.76 -17.49
C ALA A 74 -4.91 -8.11 -17.38
N LYS A 75 -4.18 -9.17 -17.00
CA LYS A 75 -4.74 -10.51 -16.85
C LYS A 75 -5.79 -10.55 -15.73
N LEU A 76 -5.52 -9.94 -14.59
CA LEU A 76 -6.44 -9.87 -13.44
C LEU A 76 -7.72 -9.12 -13.78
N ARG A 77 -7.62 -8.06 -14.59
CA ARG A 77 -8.75 -7.24 -15.05
C ARG A 77 -9.38 -7.74 -16.36
N SER A 78 -8.95 -8.90 -16.88
CA SER A 78 -9.42 -9.46 -18.16
C SER A 78 -9.26 -8.51 -19.36
N LEU A 79 -8.21 -7.69 -19.35
CA LEU A 79 -7.84 -6.77 -20.41
C LEU A 79 -6.82 -7.38 -21.37
N ASN A 80 -6.85 -6.95 -22.63
CA ASN A 80 -5.84 -7.32 -23.61
C ASN A 80 -4.68 -6.32 -23.56
N LEU A 81 -3.51 -6.78 -23.10
CA LEU A 81 -2.33 -5.92 -22.93
C LEU A 81 -1.90 -5.18 -24.20
N LYS A 82 -2.13 -5.73 -25.40
CA LYS A 82 -1.69 -5.08 -26.65
C LYS A 82 -2.59 -3.90 -27.05
N THR A 83 -3.88 -3.97 -26.73
CA THR A 83 -4.88 -2.97 -27.15
C THR A 83 -5.29 -2.03 -26.02
N SER A 84 -5.26 -2.52 -24.78
CA SER A 84 -5.70 -1.80 -23.58
C SER A 84 -4.54 -1.38 -22.69
N PHE A 85 -3.32 -1.26 -23.24
CA PHE A 85 -2.16 -0.85 -22.43
C PHE A 85 -2.39 0.50 -21.71
N PRO A 86 -2.92 1.56 -22.36
CA PRO A 86 -3.16 2.83 -21.66
C PRO A 86 -4.14 2.70 -20.49
N GLU A 87 -5.19 1.88 -20.64
CA GLU A 87 -6.17 1.59 -19.58
C GLU A 87 -5.52 0.84 -18.41
N VAL A 88 -4.62 -0.10 -18.67
CA VAL A 88 -3.84 -0.78 -17.62
C VAL A 88 -2.99 0.21 -16.83
N LEU A 89 -2.35 1.18 -17.50
CA LEU A 89 -1.58 2.23 -16.81
C LEU A 89 -2.49 3.08 -15.94
N GLU A 90 -3.65 3.49 -16.45
CA GLU A 90 -4.62 4.31 -15.72
C GLU A 90 -5.16 3.59 -14.47
N ILE A 91 -5.48 2.30 -14.57
CA ILE A 91 -5.89 1.47 -13.43
C ILE A 91 -4.82 1.46 -12.35
N ILE A 92 -3.55 1.22 -12.72
CA ILE A 92 -2.44 1.19 -11.77
C ILE A 92 -2.25 2.55 -11.10
N VAL A 93 -2.25 3.62 -11.88
CA VAL A 93 -2.03 4.99 -11.39
C VAL A 93 -3.17 5.42 -10.46
N GLN A 94 -4.41 5.11 -10.81
CA GLN A 94 -5.58 5.45 -10.00
C GLN A 94 -5.61 4.65 -8.70
N GLU A 95 -5.39 3.34 -8.75
CA GLU A 95 -5.48 2.48 -7.56
C GLU A 95 -4.33 2.68 -6.57
N LEU A 96 -3.13 2.97 -7.06
CA LEU A 96 -1.98 3.28 -6.21
C LEU A 96 -1.85 4.77 -5.87
N GLY A 97 -2.76 5.61 -6.37
CA GLY A 97 -2.72 7.06 -6.13
C GLY A 97 -1.46 7.75 -6.67
N LEU A 98 -0.88 7.28 -7.78
CA LEU A 98 0.40 7.77 -8.28
C LEU A 98 0.34 9.20 -8.86
N TYR A 99 -0.85 9.74 -9.15
CA TYR A 99 -1.01 11.10 -9.67
C TYR A 99 -0.38 12.16 -8.75
N SER A 100 -0.53 12.02 -7.42
CA SER A 100 0.02 12.98 -6.46
C SER A 100 1.56 12.98 -6.41
N LEU A 101 2.21 11.92 -6.88
CA LEU A 101 3.66 11.77 -6.87
C LEU A 101 4.32 12.33 -8.15
N CYS A 102 3.54 12.59 -9.20
CA CYS A 102 4.03 13.20 -10.44
C CYS A 102 3.84 14.72 -10.50
N ASP A 103 2.90 15.29 -9.76
CA ASP A 103 2.66 16.74 -9.72
C ASP A 103 3.64 17.52 -8.84
N ALA A 104 4.59 16.84 -8.17
CA ALA A 104 5.62 17.50 -7.37
C ALA A 104 6.56 18.42 -8.18
N GLU A 105 6.56 18.33 -9.52
CA GLU A 105 7.37 19.21 -10.38
C GLU A 105 6.57 20.28 -11.15
N LYS A 106 5.23 20.24 -11.20
CA LYS A 106 4.46 21.22 -12.00
C LYS A 106 3.12 21.60 -11.36
N HIS A 107 3.15 22.79 -10.75
CA HIS A 107 2.02 23.65 -10.40
C HIS A 107 1.07 23.22 -9.26
N ASN A 108 1.28 23.90 -8.13
CA ASN A 108 0.22 24.50 -7.31
C ASN A 108 -0.93 25.04 -8.19
N LYS A 109 -2.00 24.27 -8.35
CA LYS A 109 -3.33 24.82 -8.60
C LYS A 109 -4.35 24.04 -7.78
N HIS A 110 -4.91 24.75 -6.82
CA HIS A 110 -6.17 24.47 -6.15
C HIS A 110 -7.15 23.78 -7.11
N ILE A 111 -7.38 22.49 -6.91
CA ILE A 111 -8.59 21.83 -7.39
C ILE A 111 -9.27 21.33 -6.12
N THR A 112 -10.27 22.10 -5.68
CA THR A 112 -11.26 21.62 -4.72
C THR A 112 -11.99 20.43 -5.33
N PRO A 113 -11.91 19.23 -4.75
CA PRO A 113 -12.76 18.15 -5.21
C PRO A 113 -14.11 18.27 -4.51
N SER A 114 -15.11 18.70 -5.29
CA SER A 114 -16.52 18.54 -4.94
C SER A 114 -16.86 17.05 -5.04
N TYR A 115 -16.64 16.31 -3.95
CA TYR A 115 -17.15 14.96 -3.82
C TYR A 115 -18.62 15.04 -3.43
N LYS A 116 -19.49 14.77 -4.41
CA LYS A 116 -20.86 14.35 -4.12
C LYS A 116 -20.79 13.02 -3.35
N ASN A 117 -21.36 13.01 -2.16
CA ASN A 117 -21.51 11.82 -1.31
C ASN A 117 -22.15 10.67 -2.09
N PRO A 118 -21.54 9.47 -2.13
CA PRO A 118 -22.28 8.24 -2.35
C PRO A 118 -22.88 7.80 -1.02
N ILE A 119 -24.18 7.57 -1.08
CA ILE A 119 -25.03 7.05 -0.01
C ILE A 119 -24.47 5.72 0.51
N ALA A 120 -24.62 5.57 1.83
CA ALA A 120 -24.33 4.39 2.63
C ALA A 120 -24.59 3.06 1.91
N SER A 121 -23.52 2.28 1.74
CA SER A 121 -23.59 0.83 1.65
C SER A 121 -22.55 0.28 2.62
N SER A 122 -23.05 -0.10 3.80
CA SER A 122 -22.32 -0.84 4.82
C SER A 122 -21.62 -2.06 4.21
N PRO A 123 -20.28 -2.19 4.29
CA PRO A 123 -19.63 -3.45 4.05
C PRO A 123 -19.84 -4.33 5.28
N THR A 124 -20.48 -5.47 5.04
CA THR A 124 -20.64 -6.58 5.95
C THR A 124 -19.32 -6.88 6.67
N VAL A 125 -19.35 -6.77 8.00
CA VAL A 125 -18.25 -7.10 8.90
C VAL A 125 -17.94 -8.59 8.74
N GLU A 126 -16.88 -8.91 8.01
CA GLU A 126 -16.23 -10.21 8.15
C GLU A 126 -15.52 -10.22 9.51
N LYS A 127 -16.13 -10.94 10.45
CA LYS A 127 -15.61 -11.21 11.80
C LYS A 127 -14.32 -12.02 11.69
N THR A 128 -13.21 -11.34 11.50
CA THR A 128 -11.89 -11.92 11.76
C THR A 128 -11.69 -11.97 13.26
N LYS A 129 -11.81 -13.19 13.81
CA LYS A 129 -11.38 -13.67 15.13
C LYS A 129 -10.97 -12.55 16.11
N ARG A 130 -11.87 -12.25 17.06
CA ARG A 130 -11.55 -11.55 18.31
C ARG A 130 -10.44 -12.30 19.03
N THR A 131 -9.21 -11.88 18.79
CA THR A 131 -8.16 -12.01 19.80
C THR A 131 -8.56 -11.00 20.86
N GLU A 132 -8.70 -11.43 22.12
CA GLU A 132 -9.02 -10.53 23.24
C GLU A 132 -8.20 -9.24 23.10
N GLU A 133 -8.87 -8.11 22.88
CA GLU A 133 -8.20 -6.83 22.68
C GLU A 133 -7.44 -6.50 23.96
N ARG A 134 -6.11 -6.65 23.90
CA ARG A 134 -5.26 -6.39 25.06
C ARG A 134 -5.43 -4.93 25.46
N PRO A 135 -5.53 -4.61 26.75
CA PRO A 135 -5.63 -3.22 27.18
C PRO A 135 -4.39 -2.46 26.72
N TYR A 136 -4.62 -1.32 26.09
CA TYR A 136 -3.58 -0.40 25.68
C TYR A 136 -4.03 1.03 25.96
N SER A 137 -3.06 1.93 26.13
CA SER A 137 -3.26 3.35 26.36
C SER A 137 -2.13 4.12 25.70
N PHE A 138 -2.39 5.36 25.30
CA PHE A 138 -1.43 6.17 24.57
C PHE A 138 -1.66 7.66 24.79
N GLU A 139 -0.62 8.45 24.60
CA GLU A 139 -0.64 9.91 24.67
C GLU A 139 -0.25 10.46 23.30
N ILE A 140 -1.10 11.32 22.73
CA ILE A 140 -0.86 11.99 21.45
C ILE A 140 -0.08 13.28 21.71
N GLN A 141 0.85 13.61 20.83
CA GLN A 141 1.48 14.93 20.75
C GLN A 141 1.18 15.61 19.40
N PRO A 142 1.19 16.95 19.35
CA PRO A 142 1.11 17.66 18.08
C PRO A 142 2.31 17.32 17.19
N PHE A 143 2.14 17.49 15.88
CA PHE A 143 3.28 17.50 14.97
C PHE A 143 4.04 18.81 15.15
N ASP A 144 5.33 18.70 15.46
CA ASP A 144 6.26 19.84 15.39
C ASP A 144 6.93 19.88 14.01
N ASP A 145 7.67 20.96 13.74
CA ASP A 145 8.37 21.15 12.46
C ASP A 145 9.34 20.01 12.15
N GLY A 146 9.94 19.38 13.17
CA GLY A 146 10.86 18.26 13.01
C GLY A 146 10.15 17.01 12.52
N LEU A 147 9.01 16.67 13.12
CA LEU A 147 8.15 15.56 12.73
C LEU A 147 7.54 15.79 11.35
N LEU A 148 7.09 17.02 11.05
CA LEU A 148 6.60 17.37 9.72
C LEU A 148 7.71 17.23 8.67
N ASN A 149 8.93 17.68 8.97
CA ASN A 149 10.07 17.55 8.07
C ASN A 149 10.48 16.08 7.86
N TYR A 150 10.36 15.23 8.89
CA TYR A 150 10.55 13.78 8.75
C TYR A 150 9.63 13.20 7.68
N TRP A 151 8.33 13.52 7.72
CA TRP A 151 7.37 13.05 6.72
C TRP A 151 7.57 13.70 5.34
N ALA A 152 7.90 15.00 5.33
CA ALA A 152 8.16 15.75 4.10
C ALA A 152 9.38 15.21 3.34
N HIS A 153 10.38 14.65 4.03
CA HIS A 153 11.50 13.95 3.40
C HIS A 153 11.06 12.81 2.49
N TYR A 154 9.90 12.20 2.77
CA TYR A 154 9.27 11.15 1.98
C TYR A 154 8.14 11.67 1.07
N GLY A 155 7.99 12.99 0.93
CA GLY A 155 6.94 13.63 0.14
C GLY A 155 5.55 13.62 0.79
N ILE A 156 5.45 13.28 2.07
CA ILE A 156 4.19 13.22 2.81
C ILE A 156 4.03 14.53 3.59
N HIS A 157 3.01 15.30 3.22
CA HIS A 157 2.74 16.61 3.82
C HIS A 157 1.67 16.52 4.91
N GLU A 158 1.56 17.56 5.74
CA GLU A 158 0.65 17.58 6.88
C GLU A 158 -0.81 17.31 6.47
N ASP A 159 -1.26 17.84 5.34
CA ASP A 159 -2.62 17.61 4.84
C ASP A 159 -2.90 16.13 4.57
N THR A 160 -1.90 15.39 4.06
CA THR A 160 -1.97 13.93 3.87
C THR A 160 -2.06 13.23 5.23
N LEU A 161 -1.24 13.63 6.20
CA LEU A 161 -1.28 13.07 7.56
C LEU A 161 -2.66 13.31 8.21
N ARG A 162 -3.25 14.49 8.02
CA ARG A 162 -4.59 14.82 8.49
C ARG A 162 -5.66 14.00 7.79
N LEU A 163 -5.59 13.86 6.46
CA LEU A 163 -6.52 13.07 5.65
C LEU A 163 -6.60 11.61 6.13
N PHE A 164 -5.45 11.00 6.38
CA PHE A 164 -5.35 9.63 6.89
C PHE A 164 -5.41 9.53 8.42
N ARG A 165 -5.70 10.64 9.11
CA ARG A 165 -5.83 10.72 10.57
C ARG A 165 -4.62 10.16 11.34
N VAL A 166 -3.43 10.33 10.78
CA VAL A 166 -2.18 9.99 11.46
C VAL A 166 -2.04 10.90 12.69
N ARG A 167 -1.56 10.31 13.78
CA ARG A 167 -1.24 11.02 15.02
C ARG A 167 0.18 10.70 15.44
N SER A 168 0.92 11.71 15.88
CA SER A 168 2.19 11.47 16.58
C SER A 168 1.90 11.06 18.01
N LEU A 169 2.54 9.98 18.46
CA LEU A 169 2.44 9.51 19.84
C LEU A 169 3.63 10.01 20.63
N LYS A 170 3.39 10.49 21.84
CA LYS A 170 4.43 10.75 22.84
C LYS A 170 4.74 9.49 23.65
N ARG A 171 3.69 8.72 23.97
CA ARG A 171 3.76 7.54 24.82
C ARG A 171 2.76 6.48 24.36
N TYR A 172 3.14 5.22 24.47
CA TYR A 172 2.25 4.07 24.31
C TYR A 172 2.53 3.05 25.41
N GLU A 173 1.49 2.45 25.98
CA GLU A 173 1.60 1.40 26.99
C GLU A 173 0.65 0.24 26.67
N SER A 174 1.12 -0.99 26.85
CA SER A 174 0.29 -2.19 26.69
C SER A 174 0.89 -3.39 27.41
N VAL A 175 0.31 -4.57 27.19
CA VAL A 175 0.69 -5.85 27.80
C VAL A 175 1.19 -6.80 26.71
N SER A 176 2.36 -7.40 26.92
CA SER A 176 2.95 -8.39 26.01
C SER A 176 2.12 -9.68 25.97
N ALA A 177 2.44 -10.58 25.03
CA ALA A 177 1.80 -11.90 24.99
C ALA A 177 2.03 -12.73 26.27
N GLU A 178 3.09 -12.42 27.02
CA GLU A 178 3.47 -13.06 28.29
C GLU A 178 2.80 -12.40 29.51
N GLY A 179 1.96 -11.38 29.32
CA GLY A 179 1.29 -10.67 30.42
C GLY A 179 2.11 -9.55 31.07
N LYS A 180 3.28 -9.21 30.52
CA LYS A 180 4.15 -8.15 31.07
C LYS A 180 3.77 -6.78 30.51
N LYS A 181 3.56 -5.80 31.39
CA LYS A 181 3.36 -4.39 31.00
C LYS A 181 4.65 -3.82 30.39
N PHE A 182 4.50 -3.06 29.31
CA PHE A 182 5.59 -2.33 28.69
C PHE A 182 5.13 -0.94 28.25
N GLU A 183 6.10 -0.03 28.14
CA GLU A 183 5.90 1.36 27.74
C GLU A 183 6.90 1.72 26.64
N LEU A 184 6.45 2.51 25.68
CA LEU A 184 7.24 3.07 24.59
C LEU A 184 7.11 4.59 24.62
N TYR A 185 8.22 5.28 24.37
CA TYR A 185 8.30 6.73 24.35
C TYR A 185 8.87 7.20 23.01
N SER A 186 8.27 8.23 22.44
CA SER A 186 8.79 8.84 21.23
C SER A 186 10.02 9.69 21.55
N SER A 187 11.00 9.66 20.66
CA SER A 187 12.15 10.55 20.70
C SER A 187 12.36 11.23 19.34
N PRO A 188 13.19 12.29 19.25
CA PRO A 188 13.48 12.94 17.97
C PRO A 188 14.10 11.99 16.93
N THR A 189 14.84 10.98 17.37
CA THR A 189 15.47 9.98 16.49
C THR A 189 14.60 8.75 16.25
N GLU A 190 13.66 8.46 17.15
CA GLU A 190 12.72 7.35 17.06
C GLU A 190 11.29 7.88 17.26
N PRO A 191 10.75 8.58 16.25
CA PRO A 191 9.41 9.13 16.35
C PRO A 191 8.35 8.03 16.26
N MET A 192 7.29 8.17 17.04
CA MET A 192 6.16 7.22 17.02
C MET A 192 4.93 7.82 16.35
N PHE A 193 4.28 7.04 15.49
CA PHE A 193 3.06 7.44 14.79
C PHE A 193 2.02 6.32 14.83
N ALA A 194 0.75 6.69 14.84
CA ALA A 194 -0.35 5.74 14.84
C ALA A 194 -1.50 6.20 13.93
N TYR A 195 -2.19 5.21 13.36
CA TYR A 195 -3.50 5.38 12.76
C TYR A 195 -4.55 5.06 13.82
N ILE A 196 -5.35 6.06 14.20
CA ILE A 196 -6.46 5.83 15.12
C ILE A 196 -7.62 5.28 14.29
N GLY A 197 -7.87 3.97 14.41
CA GLY A 197 -9.05 3.34 13.83
C GLY A 197 -10.32 3.97 14.38
N ASN A 198 -11.41 3.93 13.61
CA ASN A 198 -12.73 4.15 14.19
C ASN A 198 -13.01 2.92 15.06
N GLY A 199 -12.92 3.07 16.38
CA GLY A 199 -13.33 2.03 17.32
C GLY A 199 -14.75 1.54 17.07
#